data_AF-A0A436E018-F1
#
_entry.id   AF-A0A436E018-F1
#
_cell.length_a   1.000
_cell.length_b   1.000
_cell.length_c   1.000
_cell.angle_alpha   90.00
_cell.angle_beta   90.00
_cell.angle_gamma   90.00
#
_symmetry.space_group_name_H-M   'P 1'
#
loop_
_entity.id
_entity.type
_entity.pdbx_description
1 polymer ?
#
loop_
_entity_poly.entity_id
_entity_poly.type
_entity_poly.pdbx_seq_one_letter_code
_entity_poly.pdbx_strand_id
1 'polypeptide(L)'
;AKTASRTFDDFFEPAADASHTLYASPAIATSHDAVRLDTGTPLFMRAPGEATGSIALESAIDEAAHACGMDPLEFRLRNYAEVEPMTGKPFSSKALRECYRQAAETFGWASRLLQPRLMRDADGFLTGWGIGTATFPALMFQAEARAVLRSDGSGLMETGAQDMGQGAWTAFAQIAADGLG
;
A
#
# COMPACT_ATOMS: atom_id res chain seq x y z
N ALA A 1 2.65 20.06 -1.08
CA ALA A 1 4.09 19.98 -1.43
C ALA A 1 4.20 19.88 -2.95
N LYS A 2 5.27 20.37 -3.58
CA LYS A 2 5.44 20.29 -5.04
C LYS A 2 6.26 19.06 -5.42
N THR A 3 5.82 18.30 -6.42
CA THR A 3 6.59 17.17 -6.98
C THR A 3 7.53 17.67 -8.10
N ALA A 4 8.63 16.96 -8.35
CA ALA A 4 9.56 17.30 -9.42
C ALA A 4 9.11 16.65 -10.74
N SER A 5 9.25 17.37 -11.85
CA SER A 5 8.98 16.87 -13.20
C SER A 5 10.00 17.42 -14.21
N ARG A 6 10.16 16.76 -15.36
CA ARG A 6 11.07 17.18 -16.44
C ARG A 6 10.50 18.38 -17.19
N THR A 7 11.37 19.21 -17.74
CA THR A 7 11.00 20.33 -18.63
C THR A 7 10.35 19.92 -19.95
N PHE A 8 10.48 18.67 -20.40
CA PHE A 8 9.97 18.18 -21.69
C PHE A 8 8.98 17.01 -21.60
N ASP A 9 8.59 16.59 -20.38
CA ASP A 9 7.70 15.45 -20.14
C ASP A 9 6.72 15.78 -19.01
N ASP A 10 5.50 15.29 -19.09
CA ASP A 10 4.38 15.67 -18.21
C ASP A 10 4.17 14.70 -17.04
N PHE A 11 5.06 13.72 -16.88
CA PHE A 11 5.00 12.81 -15.74
C PHE A 11 5.01 13.57 -14.40
N PHE A 12 4.10 13.18 -13.51
CA PHE A 12 4.11 13.55 -12.10
C PHE A 12 3.71 12.36 -11.24
N GLU A 13 4.26 12.28 -10.03
CA GLU A 13 3.92 11.24 -9.07
C GLU A 13 2.63 11.59 -8.32
N PRO A 14 1.57 10.77 -8.39
CA PRO A 14 0.26 11.10 -7.82
C PRO A 14 0.17 10.77 -6.32
N ALA A 15 1.08 11.32 -5.50
CA ALA A 15 1.21 10.95 -4.09
C ALA A 15 -0.03 11.20 -3.22
N ALA A 16 -0.84 12.23 -3.52
CA ALA A 16 -2.03 12.51 -2.73
C ALA A 16 -3.14 11.45 -2.83
N ASP A 17 -3.10 10.58 -3.85
CA ASP A 17 -4.16 9.60 -4.14
C ASP A 17 -4.27 8.52 -3.03
N ALA A 18 -3.21 8.29 -2.25
CA ALA A 18 -3.26 7.44 -1.05
C ALA A 18 -4.38 7.85 -0.06
N SER A 19 -4.75 9.14 -0.06
CA SER A 19 -5.79 9.70 0.81
C SER A 19 -7.21 9.36 0.38
N HIS A 20 -7.39 8.88 -0.85
CA HIS A 20 -8.71 8.66 -1.45
C HIS A 20 -9.43 7.45 -0.87
N THR A 21 -8.69 6.44 -0.39
CA THR A 21 -9.26 5.11 -0.11
C THR A 21 -9.33 4.72 1.37
N LEU A 22 -8.38 5.19 2.18
CA LEU A 22 -8.08 4.58 3.49
C LEU A 22 -9.10 4.90 4.59
N TYR A 23 -9.48 6.17 4.72
CA TYR A 23 -10.27 6.68 5.85
C TYR A 23 -11.59 7.31 5.40
N ALA A 24 -12.64 7.08 6.18
CA ALA A 24 -13.95 7.69 5.95
C ALA A 24 -13.88 9.19 6.25
N SER A 25 -13.91 10.01 5.21
CA SER A 25 -14.04 11.45 5.32
C SER A 25 -15.11 11.95 4.35
N PRO A 26 -16.06 12.82 4.78
CA PRO A 26 -17.05 13.41 3.89
C PRO A 26 -16.45 14.51 2.99
N ALA A 27 -15.20 14.91 3.23
CA ALA A 27 -14.53 15.98 2.51
C ALA A 27 -13.07 15.60 2.27
N ILE A 28 -12.81 15.06 1.08
CA ILE A 28 -11.46 14.77 0.59
C ILE A 28 -11.22 15.69 -0.61
N ALA A 29 -10.20 16.54 -0.49
CA ALA A 29 -9.73 17.38 -1.57
C ALA A 29 -8.23 17.21 -1.69
N THR A 30 -7.77 16.80 -2.87
CA THR A 30 -6.36 16.59 -3.18
C THR A 30 -5.98 17.39 -4.41
N SER A 31 -4.78 17.96 -4.41
CA SER A 31 -4.18 18.59 -5.57
C SER A 31 -2.70 18.23 -5.65
N HIS A 32 -2.17 18.26 -6.87
CA HIS A 32 -0.76 18.01 -7.13
C HIS A 32 -0.21 19.19 -7.92
N ASP A 33 0.87 19.78 -7.42
CA ASP A 33 1.63 20.80 -8.12
C ASP A 33 2.99 20.22 -8.52
N ALA A 34 3.41 20.42 -9.76
CA ALA A 34 4.71 20.00 -10.24
C ALA A 34 5.64 21.20 -10.49
N VAL A 35 6.93 21.05 -10.18
CA VAL A 35 8.00 21.97 -10.59
C VAL A 35 8.79 21.33 -11.71
N ARG A 36 8.96 22.07 -12.80
CA ARG A 36 9.76 21.65 -13.95
C ARG A 36 11.24 21.91 -13.67
N LEU A 37 12.06 20.87 -13.75
CA LEU A 37 13.50 20.90 -13.47
C LEU A 37 14.31 20.23 -14.61
N ASP A 38 15.58 20.58 -14.72
CA ASP A 38 16.53 20.02 -15.70
C ASP A 38 17.12 18.66 -15.27
N THR A 39 16.28 17.79 -14.70
CA THR A 39 16.63 16.46 -14.14
C THR A 39 15.91 15.34 -14.90
N GLY A 40 16.38 14.09 -14.93
CA GLY A 40 15.69 12.89 -15.50
C GLY A 40 14.16 12.87 -15.39
N THR A 41 13.44 12.34 -16.39
CA THR A 41 11.99 12.05 -16.21
C THR A 41 11.91 11.12 -15.00
N PRO A 42 11.23 11.49 -13.92
CA PRO A 42 11.05 10.58 -12.81
C PRO A 42 10.31 9.34 -13.31
N LEU A 43 10.73 8.16 -12.86
CA LEU A 43 10.13 6.89 -13.27
C LEU A 43 9.68 6.11 -12.04
N PHE A 44 8.94 5.04 -12.29
CA PHE A 44 8.36 4.23 -11.24
C PHE A 44 9.43 3.58 -10.35
N MET A 45 9.32 3.86 -9.05
CA MET A 45 9.83 3.01 -7.98
C MET A 45 8.65 2.19 -7.42
N ARG A 46 8.94 1.11 -6.66
CA ARG A 46 7.90 0.24 -6.10
C ARG A 46 6.87 1.05 -5.32
N ALA A 47 5.58 0.83 -5.65
CA ALA A 47 4.43 1.58 -5.16
C ALA A 47 4.47 3.08 -5.52
N PRO A 48 4.47 3.43 -6.83
CA PRO A 48 4.57 4.81 -7.29
C PRO A 48 3.36 5.62 -6.81
N GLY A 49 3.61 6.81 -6.24
CA GLY A 49 2.60 7.64 -5.59
C GLY A 49 2.24 7.13 -4.19
N GLU A 50 1.83 5.87 -4.09
CA GLU A 50 1.35 5.27 -2.83
C GLU A 50 2.41 5.26 -1.73
N ALA A 51 3.67 4.94 -2.04
CA ALA A 51 4.74 4.90 -1.03
C ALA A 51 4.99 6.29 -0.41
N THR A 52 5.16 7.32 -1.26
CA THR A 52 5.37 8.70 -0.84
C THR A 52 4.12 9.33 -0.23
N GLY A 53 2.94 8.94 -0.71
CA GLY A 53 1.66 9.41 -0.23
C GLY A 53 1.33 8.87 1.16
N SER A 54 1.55 7.57 1.35
CA SER A 54 1.25 6.87 2.60
C SER A 54 2.03 7.46 3.77
N ILE A 55 3.31 7.81 3.61
CA ILE A 55 4.06 8.44 4.72
C ILE A 55 3.46 9.79 5.11
N ALA A 56 3.06 10.63 4.14
CA ALA A 56 2.47 11.92 4.44
C ALA A 56 1.09 11.77 5.11
N LEU A 57 0.25 10.88 4.58
CA LEU A 57 -1.07 10.60 5.13
C LEU A 57 -0.98 10.00 6.53
N GLU A 58 -0.22 8.91 6.71
CA GLU A 58 -0.15 8.19 7.98
C GLU A 58 0.52 9.01 9.08
N SER A 59 1.45 9.90 8.73
CA SER A 59 1.99 10.88 9.68
C SER A 59 0.91 11.85 10.15
N ALA A 60 0.12 12.41 9.22
CA ALA A 60 -0.98 13.31 9.56
C ALA A 60 -2.06 12.62 10.41
N ILE A 61 -2.32 11.34 10.15
CA ILE A 61 -3.25 10.51 10.95
C ILE A 61 -2.71 10.29 12.36
N ASP A 62 -1.41 10.02 12.52
CA ASP A 62 -0.79 9.87 13.83
C ASP A 62 -0.80 11.19 14.63
N GLU A 63 -0.48 12.31 13.97
CA GLU A 63 -0.57 13.65 14.56
C GLU A 63 -2.00 14.00 14.98
N ALA A 64 -3.00 13.69 14.16
CA ALA A 64 -4.41 13.90 14.48
C ALA A 64 -4.86 13.04 15.68
N ALA A 65 -4.45 11.77 15.72
CA ALA A 65 -4.73 10.88 16.85
C ALA A 65 -4.11 11.43 18.14
N HIS A 66 -2.86 11.90 18.08
CA HIS A 66 -2.16 12.50 19.21
C HIS A 66 -2.86 13.78 19.69
N ALA A 67 -3.24 14.68 18.78
CA ALA A 67 -3.97 15.90 19.10
C ALA A 67 -5.33 15.62 19.76
N CYS A 68 -5.98 14.52 19.40
CA CYS A 68 -7.22 14.05 20.03
C CYS A 68 -7.00 13.28 21.35
N GLY A 69 -5.74 13.03 21.76
CA GLY A 69 -5.44 12.19 22.93
C GLY A 69 -5.90 10.73 22.76
N MET A 70 -5.93 10.23 21.53
CA MET A 70 -6.42 8.90 21.18
C MET A 70 -5.27 7.97 20.80
N ASP A 71 -5.41 6.67 21.08
CA ASP A 71 -4.50 5.69 20.52
C ASP A 71 -4.58 5.71 18.97
N PRO A 72 -3.46 5.72 18.25
CA PRO A 72 -3.46 5.81 16.79
C PRO A 72 -4.13 4.63 16.08
N LEU A 73 -4.13 3.43 16.66
CA LEU A 73 -4.86 2.30 16.08
C LEU A 73 -6.37 2.48 16.27
N GLU A 74 -6.80 2.87 17.47
CA GLU A 74 -8.22 3.19 17.75
C GLU A 74 -8.72 4.32 16.85
N PHE A 75 -7.90 5.36 16.63
CA PHE A 75 -8.24 6.46 15.74
C PHE A 75 -8.48 5.97 14.29
N ARG A 76 -7.63 5.08 13.78
CA ARG A 76 -7.79 4.46 12.46
C ARG A 76 -9.06 3.62 12.36
N LEU A 77 -9.41 2.89 13.43
CA LEU A 77 -10.62 2.07 13.49
C LEU A 77 -11.89 2.93 13.52
N ARG A 78 -11.89 4.05 14.23
CA ARG A 78 -13.02 5.00 14.25
C ARG A 78 -13.24 5.69 12.91
N ASN A 79 -12.17 5.96 12.19
CA ASN A 79 -12.21 6.58 10.86
C ASN A 79 -12.18 5.54 9.72
N TYR A 80 -12.51 4.29 10.00
CA TYR A 80 -12.45 3.23 9.01
C TYR A 80 -13.45 3.44 7.87
N ALA A 81 -12.96 3.42 6.62
CA ALA A 81 -13.82 3.43 5.44
C ALA A 81 -14.48 2.07 5.19
N GLU A 82 -15.82 2.01 5.28
CA GLU A 82 -16.62 0.82 4.92
C GLU A 82 -16.84 0.70 3.40
N VAL A 83 -16.88 1.84 2.71
CA VAL A 83 -16.94 1.95 1.25
C VAL A 83 -15.79 2.83 0.78
N GLU A 84 -15.43 2.76 -0.49
CA GLU A 84 -14.38 3.60 -1.05
C GLU A 84 -14.85 5.07 -1.05
N PRO A 85 -14.16 5.99 -0.35
CA PRO A 85 -14.63 7.36 -0.13
C PRO A 85 -14.88 8.19 -1.38
N MET A 86 -14.09 8.04 -2.45
CA MET A 86 -14.21 8.90 -3.63
C MET A 86 -15.38 8.53 -4.54
N THR A 87 -15.70 7.24 -4.63
CA THR A 87 -16.68 6.68 -5.56
C THR A 87 -17.93 6.15 -4.86
N GLY A 88 -17.88 5.93 -3.55
CA GLY A 88 -18.94 5.31 -2.75
C GLY A 88 -19.14 3.82 -3.05
N LYS A 89 -18.28 3.19 -3.86
CA LYS A 89 -18.40 1.77 -4.20
C LYS A 89 -17.99 0.89 -3.02
N PRO A 90 -18.66 -0.26 -2.83
CA PRO A 90 -18.22 -1.22 -1.83
C PRO A 90 -16.87 -1.80 -2.23
N PHE A 91 -16.00 -2.05 -1.25
CA PHE A 91 -14.80 -2.85 -1.45
C PHE A 91 -15.19 -4.28 -1.83
N SER A 92 -14.49 -4.88 -2.81
CA SER A 92 -14.70 -6.29 -3.17
C SER A 92 -14.35 -7.22 -2.00
N SER A 93 -13.26 -6.92 -1.30
CA SER A 93 -12.90 -7.49 0.00
C SER A 93 -12.01 -6.50 0.76
N LYS A 94 -12.18 -6.41 2.08
CA LYS A 94 -11.35 -5.56 2.94
C LYS A 94 -11.20 -6.19 4.33
N ALA A 95 -10.15 -6.99 4.49
CA ALA A 95 -9.81 -7.66 5.76
C ALA A 95 -8.96 -6.77 6.69
N LEU A 96 -9.00 -5.45 6.52
CA LEU A 96 -8.07 -4.54 7.19
C LEU A 96 -8.28 -4.51 8.72
N ARG A 97 -9.51 -4.59 9.22
CA ARG A 97 -9.76 -4.72 10.67
C ARG A 97 -9.14 -5.98 11.26
N GLU A 98 -9.22 -7.08 10.54
CA GLU A 98 -8.65 -8.35 10.96
C GLU A 98 -7.12 -8.30 10.92
N CYS A 99 -6.55 -7.66 9.89
CA CYS A 99 -5.12 -7.36 9.82
C CYS A 99 -4.65 -6.54 11.03
N TYR A 100 -5.36 -5.47 11.39
CA TYR A 100 -5.04 -4.69 12.59
C TYR A 100 -5.12 -5.50 13.86
N ARG A 101 -6.17 -6.31 14.03
CA ARG A 101 -6.35 -7.15 15.21
C ARG A 101 -5.18 -8.12 15.38
N GLN A 102 -4.84 -8.86 14.31
CA GLN A 102 -3.74 -9.82 14.32
C GLN A 102 -2.39 -9.13 14.55
N ALA A 103 -2.14 -8.00 13.89
CA ALA A 103 -0.91 -7.24 14.04
C ALA A 103 -0.76 -6.69 15.47
N ALA A 104 -1.82 -6.10 16.02
CA ALA A 104 -1.83 -5.55 17.37
C ALA A 104 -1.63 -6.64 18.44
N GLU A 105 -2.28 -7.79 18.28
CA GLU A 105 -2.12 -8.94 19.17
C GLU A 105 -0.69 -9.49 19.11
N THR A 106 -0.18 -9.77 17.91
CA THR A 106 1.16 -10.36 17.72
C THR A 106 2.27 -9.41 18.16
N PHE A 107 2.11 -8.11 17.93
CA PHE A 107 3.09 -7.09 18.33
C PHE A 107 3.03 -6.76 19.83
N GLY A 108 1.93 -7.07 20.52
CA GLY A 108 1.71 -6.67 21.91
C GLY A 108 1.28 -5.22 22.08
N TRP A 109 0.58 -4.64 21.10
CA TRP A 109 0.20 -3.21 21.05
C TRP A 109 -0.55 -2.72 22.29
N ALA A 110 -1.29 -3.60 22.97
CA ALA A 110 -2.03 -3.27 24.19
C ALA A 110 -1.13 -2.73 25.33
N SER A 111 0.18 -3.00 25.30
CA SER A 111 1.14 -2.49 26.28
C SER A 111 1.76 -1.13 25.91
N ARG A 112 1.35 -0.52 24.80
CA ARG A 112 1.88 0.77 24.35
C ARG A 112 1.50 1.89 25.31
N LEU A 113 2.49 2.69 25.73
CA LEU A 113 2.24 3.93 26.44
C LEU A 113 2.00 5.06 25.44
N LEU A 114 0.88 5.77 25.59
CA LEU A 114 0.46 6.81 24.63
C LEU A 114 1.35 8.07 24.68
N GLN A 115 1.87 8.41 25.87
CA GLN A 115 2.68 9.61 26.03
C GLN A 115 4.09 9.40 25.45
N PRO A 116 4.57 10.31 24.57
CA PRO A 116 5.91 10.22 24.02
C PRO A 116 7.00 10.19 25.11
N ARG A 117 8.10 9.52 24.80
CA ARG A 117 9.33 9.45 25.64
C ARG A 117 9.17 8.72 26.99
N LEU A 118 8.07 8.00 27.21
CA LEU A 118 7.90 7.18 28.42
C LEU A 118 8.47 5.76 28.30
N MET A 119 8.46 5.19 27.11
CA MET A 119 8.95 3.82 26.89
C MET A 119 10.47 3.81 26.79
N ARG A 120 11.09 2.86 27.52
CA ARG A 120 12.54 2.61 27.50
C ARG A 120 12.82 1.12 27.47
N ASP A 121 13.95 0.74 26.89
CA ASP A 121 14.47 -0.63 27.00
C ASP A 121 15.23 -0.86 28.31
N ALA A 122 15.78 -2.06 28.47
CA ALA A 122 16.51 -2.46 29.67
C ALA A 122 17.79 -1.64 29.93
N ASP A 123 18.40 -1.10 28.86
CA ASP A 123 19.59 -0.25 28.92
C ASP A 123 19.25 1.23 29.11
N GLY A 124 17.96 1.57 29.14
CA GLY A 124 17.45 2.92 29.36
C GLY A 124 17.34 3.77 28.10
N PHE A 125 17.53 3.22 26.89
CA PHE A 125 17.32 3.95 25.64
C PHE A 125 15.83 4.18 25.39
N LEU A 126 15.49 5.29 24.73
CA LEU A 126 14.10 5.58 24.34
C LEU A 126 13.64 4.60 23.27
N THR A 127 12.48 4.00 23.47
CA THR A 127 11.80 3.16 22.48
C THR A 127 10.49 3.83 22.05
N GLY A 128 10.06 3.55 20.82
CA GLY A 128 8.84 4.12 20.24
C GLY A 128 8.14 3.09 19.37
N TRP A 129 6.82 3.02 19.50
CA TRP A 129 5.97 2.13 18.72
C TRP A 129 5.06 2.96 17.81
N GLY A 130 5.14 2.67 16.51
CA GLY A 130 4.35 3.31 15.48
C GLY A 130 3.51 2.28 14.71
N ILE A 131 2.46 2.77 14.09
CA ILE A 131 1.61 2.00 13.18
C ILE A 131 1.37 2.83 11.92
N GLY A 132 1.36 2.17 10.78
CA GLY A 132 1.01 2.78 9.50
C GLY A 132 0.15 1.81 8.70
N THR A 133 -0.82 2.36 7.98
CA THR A 133 -1.72 1.62 7.11
C THR A 133 -1.29 1.79 5.66
N ALA A 134 -1.36 0.71 4.89
CA ALA A 134 -1.15 0.75 3.45
C ALA A 134 -2.32 0.05 2.74
N THR A 135 -2.73 0.64 1.62
CA THR A 135 -3.58 0.01 0.61
C THR A 135 -2.87 0.12 -0.74
N PHE A 136 -3.15 -0.80 -1.65
CA PHE A 136 -2.62 -0.73 -3.00
C PHE A 136 -3.68 -1.21 -3.99
N PRO A 137 -3.87 -0.54 -5.14
CA PRO A 137 -4.89 -0.94 -6.10
C PRO A 137 -4.56 -2.30 -6.74
N ALA A 138 -5.57 -3.17 -6.84
CA ALA A 138 -5.48 -4.44 -7.54
C ALA A 138 -5.95 -4.27 -9.00
N LEU A 139 -5.09 -3.69 -9.83
CA LEU A 139 -5.38 -3.46 -11.25
C LEU A 139 -5.31 -4.76 -12.05
N MET A 140 -6.23 -4.92 -12.99
CA MET A 140 -6.30 -6.08 -13.89
C MET A 140 -6.09 -5.62 -15.34
N PHE A 141 -5.22 -6.31 -16.06
CA PHE A 141 -4.91 -6.06 -17.46
C PHE A 141 -5.13 -7.33 -18.28
N GLN A 142 -5.41 -7.19 -19.57
CA GLN A 142 -5.48 -8.34 -20.46
C GLN A 142 -4.10 -8.98 -20.62
N ALA A 143 -4.07 -10.30 -20.66
CA ALA A 143 -2.87 -11.09 -20.88
C ALA A 143 -3.21 -12.32 -21.74
N GLU A 144 -2.22 -12.79 -22.50
CA GLU A 144 -2.30 -14.01 -23.29
C GLU A 144 -1.23 -15.00 -22.82
N ALA A 145 -1.57 -16.30 -22.92
CA ALA A 145 -0.67 -17.39 -22.64
C ALA A 145 -0.91 -18.55 -23.62
N ARG A 146 0.13 -19.32 -23.89
CA ARG A 146 0.09 -20.51 -24.74
C ARG A 146 0.51 -21.73 -23.93
N ALA A 147 -0.27 -22.80 -24.00
CA ALA A 147 0.07 -24.10 -23.43
C ALA A 147 0.21 -25.16 -24.54
N VAL A 148 1.22 -26.00 -24.46
CA VAL A 148 1.47 -27.10 -25.41
C VAL A 148 1.76 -28.38 -24.65
N LEU A 149 1.03 -29.45 -24.96
CA LEU A 149 1.36 -30.82 -24.55
C LEU A 149 2.21 -31.47 -25.64
N ARG A 150 3.37 -31.98 -25.25
CA ARG A 150 4.30 -32.65 -26.17
C ARG A 150 4.06 -34.16 -26.15
N SER A 151 4.48 -34.83 -27.22
CA SER A 151 4.33 -36.28 -27.37
C SER A 151 5.16 -37.11 -26.39
N ASP A 152 6.19 -36.51 -25.76
CA ASP A 152 6.99 -37.14 -24.70
C ASP A 152 6.33 -37.05 -23.30
N GLY A 153 5.12 -36.49 -23.23
CA GLY A 153 4.37 -36.29 -21.98
C GLY A 153 4.75 -35.00 -21.23
N SER A 154 5.69 -34.19 -21.72
CA SER A 154 6.02 -32.90 -21.11
C SER A 154 5.06 -31.78 -21.54
N GLY A 155 4.89 -30.79 -20.67
CA GLY A 155 4.14 -29.56 -20.94
C GLY A 155 5.07 -28.36 -21.17
N LEU A 156 4.63 -27.41 -21.99
CA LEU A 156 5.22 -26.07 -22.14
C LEU A 156 4.14 -25.03 -21.89
N MET A 157 4.42 -24.04 -21.04
CA MET A 157 3.59 -22.85 -20.83
C MET A 157 4.42 -21.61 -21.15
N GLU A 158 3.85 -20.69 -21.92
CA GLU A 158 4.48 -19.44 -22.33
C GLU A 158 3.52 -18.28 -22.13
N THR A 159 4.06 -17.12 -21.75
CA THR A 159 3.33 -15.86 -21.65
C THR A 159 4.29 -14.69 -21.85
N GLY A 160 3.77 -13.51 -22.20
CA GLY A 160 4.54 -12.27 -22.31
C GLY A 160 4.93 -11.64 -20.97
N ALA A 161 4.59 -12.26 -19.84
CA ALA A 161 4.96 -11.79 -18.52
C ALA A 161 6.48 -11.82 -18.29
N GLN A 162 6.96 -10.99 -17.38
CA GLN A 162 8.35 -10.92 -16.96
C GLN A 162 8.45 -11.35 -15.50
N ASP A 163 9.40 -12.22 -15.16
CA ASP A 163 9.75 -12.50 -13.76
C ASP A 163 11.04 -11.75 -13.40
N MET A 164 10.90 -10.85 -12.43
CA MET A 164 11.95 -10.00 -11.89
C MET A 164 12.21 -10.31 -10.41
N GLY A 165 11.80 -11.50 -9.95
CA GLY A 165 12.00 -12.00 -8.60
C GLY A 165 10.72 -12.10 -7.77
N GLN A 166 9.54 -11.76 -8.35
CA GLN A 166 8.25 -11.92 -7.68
C GLN A 166 7.77 -13.38 -7.69
N GLY A 167 8.41 -14.27 -8.45
CA GLY A 167 8.08 -15.69 -8.50
C GLY A 167 6.96 -16.04 -9.47
N ALA A 168 6.82 -15.27 -10.55
CA ALA A 168 5.83 -15.52 -11.59
C ALA A 168 6.02 -16.89 -12.25
N TRP A 169 7.26 -17.33 -12.49
CA TRP A 169 7.53 -18.64 -13.10
C TRP A 169 7.09 -19.80 -12.21
N THR A 170 7.27 -19.66 -10.90
CA THR A 170 6.79 -20.66 -9.94
C THR A 170 5.27 -20.70 -9.94
N ALA A 171 4.60 -19.54 -9.82
CA ALA A 171 3.15 -19.47 -9.78
C ALA A 171 2.51 -19.99 -11.08
N PHE A 172 3.04 -19.64 -12.25
CA PHE A 172 2.52 -20.14 -13.53
C PHE A 172 2.75 -21.63 -13.72
N ALA A 173 3.86 -22.18 -13.25
CA ALA A 173 4.06 -23.63 -13.27
C ALA A 173 3.02 -24.36 -12.40
N GLN A 174 2.70 -23.82 -11.21
CA GLN A 174 1.65 -24.37 -10.35
C GLN A 174 0.27 -24.30 -11.01
N ILE A 175 -0.09 -23.15 -11.60
CA ILE A 175 -1.35 -22.98 -12.34
C ILE A 175 -1.44 -23.95 -13.52
N ALA A 176 -0.34 -24.14 -14.25
CA ALA A 176 -0.30 -25.09 -15.36
C ALA A 176 -0.46 -26.54 -14.88
N ALA A 177 0.19 -26.91 -13.78
CA ALA A 177 0.05 -28.24 -13.17
C ALA A 177 -1.39 -28.50 -12.72
N ASP A 178 -1.99 -27.56 -11.98
CA ASP A 178 -3.39 -27.66 -11.53
C ASP A 178 -4.38 -27.81 -12.71
N GLY A 179 -4.08 -27.16 -13.84
CA GLY A 179 -4.89 -27.27 -15.05
C GLY A 179 -4.77 -28.62 -15.78
N LEU A 180 -3.68 -29.36 -15.58
CA LEU A 180 -3.41 -30.63 -16.24
C LEU A 180 -3.78 -31.86 -15.37
N GLY A 181 -3.88 -31.68 -14.05
CA GLY A 181 -4.07 -32.77 -13.07
C GLY A 181 -2.79 -33.52 -12.72
#